data_AF-A0A969ATZ8-F1
#
_entry.id   AF-A0A969ATZ8-F1
#
_cell.length_a   1.000
_cell.length_b   1.000
_cell.length_c   1.000
_cell.angle_alpha   90.00
_cell.angle_beta   90.00
_cell.angle_gamma   90.00
#
_symmetry.space_group_name_H-M   'P 1'
#
loop_
_entity.id
_entity.type
_entity.pdbx_description
1 polymer ?
#
loop_
_entity_poly.entity_id
_entity_poly.type
_entity_poly.pdbx_seq_one_letter_code
_entity_poly.pdbx_strand_id
1 'polypeptide(L)'
;MMHYDPKSKRIGSYLIDAGLVTPNQIDVALNDQKSTGMRLGEVLVMRGWVKEKTMKFMINKVIDIERGIGQPLNRSYIETQRFRRQKPS
;
A
#
# COMPACT_ATOMS: atom_id res chain seq x y z
N MET A 1 23.05 -0.60 -1.10
CA MET A 1 21.83 0.12 -0.64
C MET A 1 20.75 -0.10 -1.70
N MET A 2 19.67 -0.81 -1.39
CA MET A 2 18.52 -0.86 -2.31
C MET A 2 17.85 0.51 -2.28
N HIS A 3 17.77 1.19 -3.43
CA HIS A 3 17.04 2.45 -3.57
C HIS A 3 15.54 2.14 -3.52
N TYR A 4 14.94 2.26 -2.33
CA TYR A 4 13.49 2.20 -2.18
C TYR A 4 12.87 3.46 -2.80
N ASP A 5 12.12 3.30 -3.90
CA ASP A 5 11.30 4.37 -4.46
C ASP A 5 9.81 4.08 -4.19
N PRO A 6 9.20 4.71 -3.17
CA PRO A 6 7.79 4.52 -2.83
C PRO A 6 6.83 4.98 -3.93
N LYS A 7 7.29 5.85 -4.87
CA LYS A 7 6.48 6.28 -6.01
C LYS A 7 6.36 5.17 -7.05
N SER A 8 7.37 4.31 -7.18
CA SER A 8 7.36 3.15 -8.08
C SER A 8 6.58 1.96 -7.54
N LYS A 9 6.39 1.87 -6.21
CA LYS A 9 5.69 0.74 -5.58
C LYS A 9 4.21 0.73 -5.97
N ARG A 10 3.76 -0.42 -6.48
CA ARG A 10 2.40 -0.65 -6.97
C ARG A 10 1.46 -1.03 -5.83
N ILE A 11 0.18 -0.71 -5.97
CA ILE A 11 -0.86 -1.01 -4.96
C ILE A 11 -0.92 -2.50 -4.61
N GLY A 12 -0.73 -3.39 -5.59
CA GLY A 12 -0.69 -4.84 -5.35
C GLY A 12 0.39 -5.25 -4.33
N SER A 13 1.58 -4.64 -4.39
CA SER A 13 2.66 -4.92 -3.44
C SER A 13 2.29 -4.47 -2.03
N TYR A 14 1.67 -3.30 -1.87
CA TYR A 14 1.19 -2.85 -0.56
C TYR A 14 0.16 -3.79 0.06
N LEU A 15 -0.74 -4.33 -0.77
CA LEU A 15 -1.78 -5.25 -0.30
C LEU A 15 -1.21 -6.64 0.05
N ILE A 16 -0.19 -7.11 -0.67
CA ILE A 16 0.54 -8.34 -0.35
C ILE A 16 1.32 -8.17 0.96
N ASP A 17 2.08 -7.07 1.10
CA ASP A 17 2.86 -6.79 2.31
C ASP A 17 1.97 -6.69 3.56
N ALA A 18 0.75 -6.19 3.40
CA ALA A 18 -0.27 -6.11 4.45
C ALA A 18 -1.01 -7.44 4.69
N GLY A 19 -0.73 -8.50 3.92
CA GLY A 19 -1.40 -9.80 4.02
C GLY A 19 -2.88 -9.78 3.61
N LEU A 20 -3.31 -8.75 2.88
CA LEU A 20 -4.71 -8.58 2.46
C LEU A 20 -5.05 -9.39 1.21
N VAL A 21 -4.04 -9.67 0.38
CA VAL A 21 -4.16 -10.47 -0.84
C VAL A 21 -2.90 -11.30 -1.05
N THR A 22 -3.03 -12.38 -1.82
CA THR A 22 -1.91 -13.21 -2.26
C THR A 22 -1.40 -12.79 -3.64
N PRO A 23 -0.16 -13.15 -4.02
CA PRO A 23 0.34 -12.95 -5.37
C PRO A 23 -0.58 -13.53 -6.45
N ASN A 24 -1.10 -14.76 -6.23
CA ASN A 24 -2.02 -15.40 -7.17
C ASN A 24 -3.33 -14.61 -7.33
N GLN A 25 -3.87 -14.03 -6.25
CA GLN A 25 -5.04 -13.15 -6.35
C GLN A 25 -4.72 -11.87 -7.14
N ILE A 26 -3.52 -11.31 -7.01
CA ILE A 26 -3.08 -10.19 -7.84
C ILE A 26 -3.05 -10.59 -9.32
N ASP A 27 -2.48 -11.75 -9.66
CA ASP A 27 -2.40 -12.21 -11.05
C ASP A 27 -3.78 -12.39 -11.68
N VAL A 28 -4.71 -13.00 -10.94
CA VAL A 28 -6.10 -13.13 -11.39
C VAL A 28 -6.77 -11.77 -11.56
N ALA A 29 -6.61 -10.86 -10.59
CA ALA A 29 -7.19 -9.51 -10.68
C ALA A 29 -6.58 -8.68 -11.83
N LEU A 30 -5.30 -8.90 -12.17
CA LEU A 30 -4.66 -8.25 -13.31
C LEU A 30 -5.25 -8.74 -14.64
N ASN A 31 -5.60 -10.03 -14.75
CA ASN A 31 -6.28 -10.55 -15.93
C ASN A 31 -7.69 -9.96 -16.08
N ASP A 32 -8.44 -9.90 -14.99
CA ASP A 32 -9.75 -9.26 -14.96
C ASP A 32 -9.72 -7.78 -15.31
N GLN A 33 -8.74 -7.04 -14.80
CA GLN A 33 -8.54 -5.63 -15.15
C GLN A 33 -8.33 -5.47 -16.66
N LYS A 34 -7.62 -6.39 -17.33
CA LYS A 34 -7.45 -6.34 -18.80
C LYS A 34 -8.76 -6.57 -19.53
N SER A 35 -9.61 -7.49 -19.05
CA SER A 35 -10.90 -7.77 -19.70
C SER A 35 -11.98 -6.74 -19.39
N THR A 36 -11.94 -6.12 -18.21
CA THR A 36 -13.00 -5.20 -17.75
C THR A 36 -12.66 -3.72 -17.94
N GLY A 37 -11.37 -3.36 -18.01
CA GLY A 37 -10.91 -1.98 -17.98
C GLY A 37 -10.99 -1.31 -16.59
N MET A 38 -11.44 -2.02 -15.56
CA MET A 38 -11.53 -1.51 -14.19
C MET A 38 -10.14 -1.36 -13.57
N ARG A 39 -10.00 -0.43 -12.61
CA ARG A 39 -8.75 -0.31 -11.86
C ARG A 39 -8.53 -1.57 -11.03
N LEU A 40 -7.28 -2.00 -10.87
CA LEU A 40 -6.93 -3.17 -10.04
C LEU A 40 -7.61 -3.17 -8.66
N GLY A 41 -7.64 -2.02 -7.97
CA GLY A 41 -8.31 -1.91 -6.67
C GLY A 41 -9.82 -2.14 -6.72
N GLU A 42 -10.49 -1.72 -7.80
CA GLU A 42 -11.91 -1.94 -8.01
C GLU A 42 -12.20 -3.42 -8.29
N VAL A 43 -11.35 -4.09 -9.08
CA VAL A 43 -11.44 -5.53 -9.33
C VAL A 43 -11.31 -6.32 -8.03
N LEU A 44 -10.34 -5.97 -7.18
CA LEU A 44 -10.13 -6.63 -5.89
C LEU A 44 -11.33 -6.47 -4.94
N VAL A 45 -12.02 -5.32 -5.01
CA VAL A 45 -13.26 -5.07 -4.25
C VAL A 45 -14.43 -5.83 -4.84
N MET A 46 -14.60 -5.78 -6.15
CA MET A 46 -15.66 -6.50 -6.89
C MET A 46 -15.60 -8.01 -6.63
N ARG A 47 -14.39 -8.59 -6.58
CA ARG A 47 -14.18 -10.01 -6.25
C ARG A 47 -14.37 -10.36 -4.77
N GLY A 48 -14.57 -9.36 -3.91
CA GLY A 48 -14.75 -9.55 -2.47
C GLY A 48 -13.47 -9.89 -1.70
N TRP A 49 -12.29 -9.83 -2.33
CA TRP A 49 -11.01 -10.13 -1.67
C TRP A 49 -10.55 -8.98 -0.76
N VAL A 50 -10.90 -7.74 -1.10
CA VAL A 50 -10.65 -6.57 -0.25
C VAL A 50 -11.93 -5.80 -0.07
N LYS A 51 -12.27 -5.39 1.16
CA LYS A 51 -13.43 -4.52 1.40
C LYS A 51 -13.15 -3.12 0.87
N GLU A 52 -14.15 -2.45 0.30
CA GLU A 52 -14.01 -1.08 -0.23
C GLU A 52 -13.44 -0.10 0.81
N LYS A 53 -13.91 -0.19 2.07
CA LYS A 53 -13.40 0.63 3.18
C LYS A 53 -11.92 0.40 3.43
N THR A 54 -11.46 -0.86 3.37
CA THR A 54 -10.04 -1.22 3.52
C THR A 54 -9.22 -0.68 2.35
N MET A 55 -9.72 -0.79 1.11
CA MET A 55 -9.06 -0.24 -0.06
C MET A 55 -8.87 1.28 0.06
N LYS A 56 -9.92 2.02 0.45
CA LYS A 56 -9.86 3.47 0.70
C LYS A 56 -8.85 3.81 1.79
N PHE A 57 -8.81 3.03 2.88
CA PHE A 57 -7.83 3.22 3.94
C PHE A 57 -6.38 3.04 3.42
N MET A 58 -6.11 1.97 2.69
CA MET A 58 -4.76 1.70 2.15
C MET A 58 -4.27 2.85 1.24
N ILE A 59 -5.13 3.35 0.36
CA ILE A 59 -4.78 4.46 -0.53
C ILE A 59 -4.50 5.73 0.29
N ASN A 60 -5.48 6.18 1.07
CA ASN A 60 -5.45 7.51 1.69
C ASN A 60 -4.51 7.60 2.91
N LYS A 61 -4.27 6.48 3.61
CA LYS A 61 -3.56 6.48 4.91
C LYS A 61 -2.23 5.75 4.88
N VAL A 62 -1.96 4.91 3.89
CA VAL A 62 -0.69 4.20 3.78
C VAL A 62 0.08 4.72 2.57
N ILE A 63 -0.48 4.56 1.37
CA ILE A 63 0.22 4.83 0.12
C ILE A 63 0.49 6.32 -0.07
N ASP A 64 -0.51 7.18 0.11
CA ASP A 64 -0.35 8.63 -0.07
C ASP A 64 0.63 9.22 0.95
N ILE A 65 0.62 8.71 2.19
CA ILE A 65 1.56 9.15 3.23
C ILE A 65 2.99 8.72 2.88
N GLU A 66 3.21 7.44 2.54
CA GLU A 66 4.55 6.94 2.15
C GLU A 66 5.13 7.71 0.96
N ARG A 67 4.31 7.98 -0.05
CA ARG A 67 4.72 8.75 -1.22
C ARG A 67 5.01 10.21 -0.90
N GLY A 68 4.30 10.79 0.05
CA GLY A 68 4.53 12.15 0.53
C GLY A 68 5.83 12.30 1.32
N ILE A 69 6.17 11.34 2.18
CA ILE A 69 7.40 11.37 3.00
C ILE A 69 8.63 10.80 2.27
N GLY A 70 8.42 10.06 1.17
CA GLY A 70 9.50 9.45 0.38
C GLY A 70 10.19 8.28 1.09
N GLN A 71 9.56 7.66 2.08
CA GLN A 71 10.10 6.58 2.91
C GLN A 71 9.00 5.56 3.28
N PRO A 72 9.34 4.28 3.54
CA PRO A 72 8.37 3.29 3.97
C PRO A 72 7.84 3.60 5.37
N LEU A 73 6.54 3.34 5.61
CA LEU A 73 5.95 3.39 6.95
C LEU A 73 6.32 2.11 7.70
N ASN A 74 7.56 2.04 8.19
CA ASN A 74 8.00 0.96 9.08
C ASN A 74 7.99 1.40 10.56
N ARG A 75 7.95 0.43 11.46
CA ARG A 75 7.94 0.65 12.92
C ARG A 75 9.17 1.46 13.37
N SER A 76 10.32 1.20 12.76
CA SER A 76 11.59 1.86 13.04
C SER A 76 11.57 3.37 12.75
N TYR A 77 10.80 3.82 11.74
CA TYR A 77 10.60 5.23 11.44
C TYR A 77 9.76 5.93 12.52
N ILE A 78 8.68 5.29 12.98
CA ILE A 78 7.85 5.82 14.06
C ILE A 78 8.67 5.91 15.36
N GLU A 79 9.51 4.92 15.62
CA GLU A 79 10.42 4.91 16.77
C GLU A 79 11.47 6.03 16.67
N THR A 80 12.17 6.18 15.53
CA THR A 80 13.17 7.25 15.34
C THR A 80 12.59 8.66 15.40
N GLN A 81 11.37 8.89 14.89
CA GLN A 81 10.69 10.19 14.98
C GLN A 81 10.22 10.51 16.41
N ARG A 82 9.86 9.50 17.21
CA ARG A 82 9.51 9.69 18.64
C ARG A 82 10.73 10.13 19.47
N PHE A 83 11.93 9.68 19.13
CA PHE A 83 13.16 10.12 19.80
C PHE A 83 13.60 11.54 19.41
N ARG A 84 13.27 12.02 18.20
CA ARG A 84 13.61 13.39 17.77
C ARG A 84 12.72 14.49 18.36
N ARG A 85 11.51 14.17 18.82
CA ARG A 85 10.56 15.14 19.42
C ARG A 85 10.73 15.35 20.93
N GLN A 86 11.67 14.66 21.58
CA GLN A 86 12.08 14.95 22.96
C GLN A 86 13.50 15.52 22.97
N LYS A 87 13.62 16.83 22.71
CA LYS A 87 14.68 17.62 23.33
C LYS A 87 13.99 18.72 24.13
N PRO A 88 14.09 18.72 25.47
CA PRO A 88 13.66 19.85 26.26
C PRO A 88 14.69 20.98 26.09
N SER A 89 14.19 22.20 25.97
CA SER A 89 14.89 23.41 26.42
C SER A 89 13.96 24.12 27.38
#